data_AF-A0A8S9N358-F1
#
_entry.id   AF-A0A8S9N358-F1
#
_cell.length_a   1.000
_cell.length_b   1.000
_cell.length_c   1.000
_cell.angle_alpha   90.00
_cell.angle_beta   90.00
_cell.angle_gamma   90.00
#
_symmetry.space_group_name_H-M   'P 1'
#
loop_
_entity.id
_entity.type
_entity.pdbx_description
1 polymer ?
#
loop_
_entity_poly.entity_id
_entity_poly.type
_entity_poly.pdbx_seq_one_letter_code
_entity_poly.pdbx_strand_id
1 'polypeptide(L)'
;DDSDSELDTVCEECSSGKQPAKLLLCDKCDKGFHLFCLRPILVSVPKGSWFCPSCSQHQIPKSFPLVQTKLIDFFRIKRGPDSTSPDSSIGKKRKRTSLVMSKKKRKLLPYIPTVDPRRRLEQMASLATALRASNTEFRNELTYVSGKAPRSANKAVLEKGGMQVLSKQDAETLALCKNMMDRGECPPLMVVFDPYEGFTVEADRCIKDLTIITEYVGDVDYLSNREDDYDGDSMMTLLHASDPLQCLVICPDKRSNIARFISGINNHTP
;
A
#
# COMPACT_ATOMS: atom_id res chain seq x y z
N ASP A 1 15.31 -28.50 45.84
CA ASP A 1 15.61 -29.02 44.50
C ASP A 1 14.30 -28.96 43.71
N ASP A 2 13.83 -27.81 43.22
CA ASP A 2 14.47 -26.73 42.46
C ASP A 2 15.27 -27.24 41.25
N SER A 3 14.55 -27.47 40.16
CA SER A 3 15.03 -27.33 38.79
C SER A 3 13.83 -27.34 37.83
N ASP A 4 12.97 -26.34 37.93
CA ASP A 4 12.04 -26.02 36.84
C ASP A 4 12.86 -25.28 35.78
N SER A 5 13.44 -26.03 34.84
CA SER A 5 14.20 -25.45 33.74
C SER A 5 13.20 -24.79 32.78
N GLU A 6 12.82 -23.55 33.08
CA GLU A 6 12.22 -22.64 32.10
C GLU A 6 13.16 -22.60 30.89
N LEU A 7 12.79 -23.31 29.83
CA LEU A 7 13.45 -23.22 28.53
C LEU A 7 13.22 -21.79 28.03
N ASP A 8 14.20 -20.93 28.31
CA ASP A 8 14.18 -19.51 27.97
C ASP A 8 14.10 -19.38 26.45
N THR A 9 12.86 -19.29 25.94
CA THR A 9 12.60 -19.40 24.51
C THR A 9 13.13 -18.13 23.84
N VAL A 10 14.19 -18.30 23.05
CA VAL A 10 14.84 -17.19 22.35
C VAL A 10 14.19 -16.92 21.01
N CYS A 11 14.28 -15.68 20.55
CA CYS A 11 13.93 -15.36 19.18
C CYS A 11 14.98 -15.94 18.21
N GLU A 12 14.53 -16.70 17.20
CA GLU A 12 15.41 -17.30 16.20
C GLU A 12 16.14 -16.25 15.33
N GLU A 13 15.57 -15.07 15.14
CA GLU A 13 16.13 -14.03 14.27
C GLU A 13 17.23 -13.20 14.95
N CYS A 14 17.01 -12.79 16.20
CA CYS A 14 17.96 -11.96 16.95
C CYS A 14 18.73 -12.72 18.03
N SER A 15 18.48 -14.03 18.17
CA SER A 15 19.05 -14.93 19.18
C SER A 15 18.90 -14.42 20.62
N SER A 16 17.85 -13.62 20.90
CA SER A 16 17.62 -12.99 22.20
C SER A 16 16.29 -13.41 22.81
N GLY A 17 16.28 -13.71 24.12
CA GLY A 17 15.07 -13.93 24.94
C GLY A 17 14.47 -12.65 25.53
N LYS A 18 15.02 -11.47 25.20
CA LYS A 18 14.52 -10.18 25.71
C LYS A 18 13.09 -9.93 25.21
N GLN A 19 12.26 -9.22 25.96
CA GLN A 19 10.87 -8.89 25.58
C GLN A 19 9.99 -10.14 25.27
N PRO A 20 9.86 -11.09 26.22
CA PRO A 20 9.07 -12.30 26.01
C PRO A 20 7.59 -12.01 25.71
N ALA A 21 7.05 -10.89 26.21
CA ALA A 21 5.68 -10.44 25.92
C ALA A 21 5.43 -10.08 24.44
N LYS A 22 6.48 -9.88 23.64
CA LYS A 22 6.40 -9.64 22.18
C LYS A 22 6.95 -10.81 21.38
N LEU A 23 7.16 -11.96 22.01
CA LEU A 23 7.68 -13.17 21.39
C LEU A 23 6.50 -14.09 21.01
N LEU A 24 6.45 -14.47 19.74
CA LEU A 24 5.42 -15.31 19.13
C LEU A 24 6.00 -16.69 18.83
N LEU A 25 5.25 -17.75 19.11
CA LEU A 25 5.65 -19.12 18.81
C LEU A 25 5.00 -19.60 17.52
N CYS A 26 5.74 -20.36 16.72
CA CYS A 26 5.20 -21.01 15.54
C CYS A 26 4.40 -22.27 15.91
N ASP A 27 3.13 -22.34 15.51
CA ASP A 27 2.23 -23.47 15.83
C ASP A 27 2.60 -24.82 15.18
N LYS A 28 3.68 -24.86 14.40
CA LYS A 28 4.19 -26.10 13.77
C LYS A 28 5.54 -26.55 14.32
N CYS A 29 6.40 -25.63 14.76
CA CYS A 29 7.77 -25.97 15.15
C CYS A 29 8.18 -25.39 16.51
N ASP A 30 7.26 -24.70 17.19
CA ASP A 30 7.42 -24.11 18.52
C ASP A 30 8.58 -23.11 18.69
N LYS A 31 9.24 -22.73 17.60
CA LYS A 31 10.30 -21.73 17.58
C LYS A 31 9.75 -20.33 17.85
N GLY A 32 10.49 -19.54 18.62
CA GLY A 32 10.15 -18.18 19.02
C GLY A 32 10.61 -17.11 18.05
N PHE A 33 9.79 -16.09 17.84
CA PHE A 33 10.09 -14.93 16.99
C PHE A 33 9.49 -13.67 17.59
N HIS A 34 10.26 -12.59 17.75
CA HIS A 34 9.65 -11.31 18.13
C HIS A 34 8.78 -10.77 17.01
N LEU A 35 7.63 -10.18 17.36
CA LEU A 35 6.73 -9.51 16.43
C LEU A 35 7.46 -8.48 15.52
N PHE A 36 8.46 -7.79 16.07
CA PHE A 36 9.29 -6.80 15.35
C PHE A 36 10.54 -7.37 14.68
N CYS A 37 10.98 -8.57 15.07
CA CYS A 37 12.05 -9.30 14.38
C CYS A 37 11.52 -10.01 13.14
N LEU A 38 10.23 -10.37 13.14
CA LEU A 38 9.57 -10.91 11.97
C LEU A 38 9.60 -9.92 10.80
N ARG A 39 9.64 -10.51 9.61
CA ARG A 39 9.34 -9.86 8.35
C ARG A 39 8.14 -10.65 7.79
N PRO A 40 7.08 -9.98 7.29
CA PRO A 40 6.74 -8.59 7.59
C PRO A 40 6.61 -8.37 9.11
N ILE A 41 6.83 -7.14 9.57
CA ILE A 41 6.71 -6.80 10.99
C ILE A 41 5.26 -7.00 11.41
N LEU A 42 5.05 -7.81 12.45
CA LEU A 42 3.75 -7.95 13.06
C LEU A 42 3.55 -6.84 14.09
N VAL A 43 2.45 -6.10 13.97
CA VAL A 43 2.07 -5.06 14.95
C VAL A 43 1.43 -5.66 16.20
N SER A 44 0.84 -6.85 16.06
CA SER A 44 0.19 -7.61 17.13
C SER A 44 0.27 -9.11 16.83
N VAL A 45 0.00 -9.94 17.84
CA VAL A 45 -0.15 -11.39 17.65
C VAL A 45 -1.34 -11.66 16.69
N PRO A 46 -1.15 -12.43 15.61
CA PRO A 46 -2.23 -12.78 14.68
C PRO A 46 -3.34 -13.58 15.36
N LYS A 47 -4.56 -13.54 14.82
CA LYS A 47 -5.67 -14.35 15.36
C LYS A 47 -5.66 -15.72 14.68
N GLY A 48 -5.65 -16.78 15.49
CA GLY A 48 -5.59 -18.16 14.98
C GLY A 48 -4.16 -18.62 14.78
N SER A 49 -3.96 -19.62 13.91
CA SER A 49 -2.66 -20.27 13.79
C SER A 49 -1.65 -19.44 13.00
N TRP A 50 -0.46 -19.24 13.56
CA TRP A 50 0.67 -18.59 12.92
C TRP A 50 1.82 -19.58 12.67
N PHE A 51 2.42 -19.49 11.48
CA PHE A 51 3.55 -20.31 11.08
C PHE A 51 4.74 -19.42 10.73
N CYS A 52 5.92 -19.76 11.26
CA CYS A 52 7.16 -19.06 10.93
C CYS A 52 7.49 -19.17 9.44
N PRO A 53 8.37 -18.32 8.89
CA PRO A 53 8.76 -18.36 7.48
C PRO A 53 9.11 -19.76 6.98
N SER A 54 9.87 -20.54 7.75
CA SER A 54 10.24 -21.92 7.39
C SER A 54 9.06 -22.92 7.38
N CYS A 55 8.02 -22.66 8.17
CA CYS A 55 6.86 -23.54 8.34
C CYS A 55 5.68 -23.15 7.47
N SER A 56 5.49 -21.85 7.23
CA SER A 56 4.65 -21.33 6.16
C SER A 56 5.32 -21.76 4.86
N GLN A 57 4.76 -22.75 4.16
CA GLN A 57 5.25 -23.07 2.83
C GLN A 57 5.19 -21.75 2.03
N HIS A 58 6.34 -21.14 1.71
CA HIS A 58 6.43 -19.98 0.84
C HIS A 58 5.89 -20.40 -0.54
N GLN A 59 4.56 -20.42 -0.69
CA GLN A 59 3.92 -20.65 -1.97
C GLN A 59 4.20 -19.40 -2.78
N ILE A 60 5.26 -19.47 -3.59
CA ILE A 60 5.54 -18.46 -4.61
C ILE A 60 4.23 -18.24 -5.37
N PRO A 61 3.65 -17.03 -5.32
CA PRO A 61 2.36 -16.77 -5.92
C PRO A 61 2.39 -17.12 -7.41
N LYS A 62 1.38 -17.88 -7.87
CA LYS A 62 1.27 -18.19 -9.30
C LYS A 62 1.03 -16.90 -10.08
N SER A 63 1.95 -16.57 -10.98
CA SER A 63 1.92 -15.33 -11.77
C SER A 63 0.59 -15.17 -12.53
N PHE A 64 0.05 -13.97 -12.52
CA PHE A 64 -1.10 -13.60 -13.36
C PHE A 64 -0.72 -13.70 -14.85
N PRO A 65 -1.56 -14.29 -15.71
CA PRO A 65 -1.23 -14.43 -17.13
C PRO A 65 -1.02 -13.07 -17.80
N LEU A 66 0.10 -12.91 -18.53
CA LEU A 66 0.43 -11.72 -19.32
C LEU A 66 -0.43 -11.59 -20.59
N VAL A 67 -1.75 -11.53 -20.42
CA VAL A 67 -2.73 -11.40 -21.49
C VAL A 67 -3.43 -10.05 -21.35
N GLN A 68 -3.24 -9.16 -22.33
CA GLN A 68 -3.71 -7.78 -22.27
C GLN A 68 -5.21 -7.65 -22.01
N THR A 69 -6.05 -8.48 -22.64
CA THR A 69 -7.50 -8.46 -22.43
C THR A 69 -7.89 -8.79 -20.99
N LYS A 70 -7.21 -9.75 -20.36
CA LYS A 70 -7.45 -10.12 -18.95
C LYS A 70 -7.08 -8.98 -18.00
N LEU A 71 -6.00 -8.26 -18.30
CA LEU A 71 -5.56 -7.13 -17.48
C LEU A 71 -6.45 -5.89 -17.66
N ILE A 72 -6.88 -5.60 -18.90
CA ILE A 72 -7.87 -4.55 -19.17
C ILE A 72 -9.16 -4.78 -18.38
N ASP A 73 -9.66 -6.02 -18.38
CA ASP A 73 -10.86 -6.39 -17.64
C ASP A 73 -10.62 -6.28 -16.12
N PHE A 74 -9.51 -6.86 -15.62
CA PHE A 74 -9.15 -6.83 -14.20
C PHE A 74 -9.06 -5.41 -13.62
N PHE A 75 -8.43 -4.50 -14.37
CA PHE A 75 -8.24 -3.09 -13.95
C PHE A 75 -9.33 -2.14 -14.45
N ARG A 76 -10.35 -2.62 -15.18
CA ARG A 76 -11.43 -1.82 -15.79
C ARG A 76 -10.89 -0.66 -16.65
N ILE A 77 -9.82 -0.91 -17.40
CA ILE A 77 -9.16 0.11 -18.23
C ILE A 77 -10.12 0.59 -19.32
N LYS A 78 -10.33 1.91 -19.37
CA LYS A 78 -11.12 2.58 -20.41
C LYS A 78 -10.34 2.59 -21.72
N ARG A 79 -10.87 1.96 -22.76
CA ARG A 79 -10.32 2.08 -24.11
C ARG A 79 -10.64 3.47 -24.65
N GLY A 80 -9.62 4.27 -24.95
CA GLY A 80 -9.79 5.46 -25.78
C GLY A 80 -10.06 5.07 -27.23
N PRO A 81 -10.60 5.98 -28.07
CA PRO A 81 -10.58 5.79 -29.51
C PRO A 81 -9.10 5.75 -29.96
N ASP A 82 -8.75 4.73 -30.76
CA ASP A 82 -7.40 4.55 -31.31
C ASP A 82 -6.89 5.85 -31.92
N SER A 83 -5.87 6.44 -31.29
CA SER A 83 -5.14 7.59 -31.82
C SER A 83 -3.74 7.13 -32.21
N THR A 84 -3.64 6.51 -33.38
CA THR A 84 -2.44 6.60 -34.20
C THR A 84 -2.20 8.07 -34.57
N SER A 85 -1.32 8.75 -33.84
CA SER A 85 -0.42 9.79 -34.38
C SER A 85 0.65 10.17 -33.34
N PRO A 86 1.92 10.31 -33.73
CA PRO A 86 2.95 10.93 -32.92
C PRO A 86 3.16 12.37 -33.38
N ASP A 87 2.52 13.36 -32.73
CA ASP A 87 3.13 14.69 -32.65
C ASP A 87 2.47 15.57 -31.57
N SER A 88 3.27 16.01 -30.61
CA SER A 88 3.19 17.39 -30.13
C SER A 88 4.52 17.74 -29.46
N SER A 89 5.42 18.22 -30.29
CA SER A 89 6.51 19.12 -29.92
C SER A 89 6.16 20.05 -28.74
N ILE A 90 6.77 19.80 -27.58
CA ILE A 90 6.79 20.76 -26.47
C ILE A 90 7.72 21.92 -26.88
N GLY A 91 7.14 22.95 -27.48
CA GLY A 91 7.81 24.22 -27.74
C GLY A 91 8.26 24.89 -26.43
N LYS A 92 9.57 24.85 -26.16
CA LYS A 92 10.19 25.59 -25.06
C LYS A 92 10.18 27.10 -25.36
N LYS A 93 9.20 27.84 -24.85
CA LYS A 93 9.30 29.31 -24.72
C LYS A 93 10.04 29.66 -23.42
N ARG A 94 11.33 30.00 -23.52
CA ARG A 94 12.12 30.57 -22.42
C ARG A 94 11.64 32.00 -22.15
N LYS A 95 10.90 32.22 -21.05
CA LYS A 95 10.80 33.55 -20.44
C LYS A 95 11.99 33.72 -19.49
N ARG A 96 12.82 34.73 -19.74
CA ARG A 96 13.81 35.22 -18.76
C ARG A 96 13.05 36.04 -17.72
N THR A 97 13.00 35.54 -16.48
CA THR A 97 12.58 36.31 -15.31
C THR A 97 13.76 36.43 -14.34
N SER A 98 13.88 37.61 -13.75
CA SER A 98 14.91 38.03 -12.82
C SER A 98 15.05 37.11 -11.60
N LEU A 99 16.28 37.01 -11.09
CA LEU A 99 16.67 36.26 -9.90
C LEU A 99 16.03 36.87 -8.65
N VAL A 100 14.79 36.48 -8.35
CA VAL A 100 14.23 36.57 -7.00
C VAL A 100 14.19 35.14 -6.47
N MET A 101 14.90 34.88 -5.36
CA MET A 101 14.87 33.60 -4.68
C MET A 101 13.50 33.41 -4.00
N SER A 102 12.46 33.09 -4.77
CA SER A 102 11.27 32.48 -4.20
C SER A 102 11.67 31.11 -3.66
N LYS A 103 11.47 30.90 -2.35
CA LYS A 103 11.50 29.57 -1.75
C LYS A 103 10.69 28.63 -2.66
N LYS A 104 11.32 27.61 -3.25
CA LYS A 104 10.66 26.65 -4.15
C LYS A 104 9.43 26.10 -3.44
N LYS A 105 8.24 26.49 -3.89
CA LYS A 105 6.99 25.91 -3.41
C LYS A 105 7.05 24.42 -3.77
N ARG A 106 7.06 23.53 -2.77
CA ARG A 106 7.00 22.08 -2.98
C ARG A 106 5.68 21.80 -3.70
N LYS A 107 5.76 21.41 -4.98
CA LYS A 107 4.62 21.15 -5.86
C LYS A 107 4.63 19.66 -6.20
N LEU A 108 3.47 19.02 -6.14
CA LEU A 108 3.35 17.62 -6.54
C LEU A 108 3.58 17.45 -8.04
N LEU A 109 4.23 16.36 -8.41
CA LEU A 109 4.49 15.98 -9.79
C LEU A 109 3.69 14.73 -10.15
N PRO A 110 3.17 14.61 -11.39
CA PRO A 110 2.62 13.34 -11.85
C PRO A 110 3.76 12.33 -12.03
N TYR A 111 3.45 11.04 -11.90
CA TYR A 111 4.38 9.99 -12.29
C TYR A 111 4.54 9.95 -13.81
N ILE A 112 5.63 9.33 -14.27
CA ILE A 112 5.89 9.10 -15.68
C ILE A 112 5.76 7.59 -15.93
N PRO A 113 4.73 7.14 -16.66
CA PRO A 113 4.53 5.73 -16.97
C PRO A 113 5.70 5.16 -17.78
N THR A 114 5.91 3.86 -17.65
CA THR A 114 6.84 3.16 -18.54
C THR A 114 6.38 3.27 -20.00
N VAL A 115 7.28 3.72 -20.88
CA VAL A 115 7.00 3.92 -22.32
C VAL A 115 6.71 2.59 -23.02
N ASP A 116 7.48 1.54 -22.71
CA ASP A 116 7.27 0.21 -23.29
C ASP A 116 5.95 -0.42 -22.81
N PRO A 117 4.97 -0.66 -23.70
CA PRO A 117 3.69 -1.25 -23.33
C PRO A 117 3.82 -2.66 -22.73
N ARG A 118 4.83 -3.44 -23.14
CA ARG A 118 5.04 -4.79 -22.60
C ARG A 118 5.49 -4.74 -21.15
N ARG A 119 6.51 -3.93 -20.83
CA ARG A 119 6.92 -3.72 -19.44
C ARG A 119 5.81 -3.14 -18.57
N ARG A 120 4.97 -2.24 -19.11
CA ARG A 120 3.80 -1.75 -18.38
C ARG A 120 2.77 -2.85 -18.09
N LEU A 121 2.61 -3.79 -19.01
CA LEU A 121 1.76 -4.97 -18.81
C LEU A 121 2.29 -5.87 -17.69
N GLU A 122 3.61 -6.06 -17.61
CA GLU A 122 4.27 -6.79 -16.52
C GLU A 122 4.06 -6.10 -15.17
N GLN A 123 4.19 -4.77 -15.11
CA GLN A 123 3.89 -3.97 -13.92
C GLN A 123 2.46 -4.20 -13.43
N MET A 124 1.48 -4.09 -14.32
CA MET A 124 0.07 -4.37 -13.98
C MET A 124 -0.16 -5.83 -13.58
N ALA A 125 0.48 -6.79 -14.25
CA ALA A 125 0.34 -8.20 -13.93
C ALA A 125 0.93 -8.57 -12.56
N SER A 126 2.02 -7.90 -12.15
CA SER A 126 2.61 -8.08 -10.83
C SER A 126 1.61 -7.72 -9.72
N LEU A 127 0.94 -6.56 -9.85
CA LEU A 127 -0.13 -6.15 -8.95
C LEU A 127 -1.33 -7.09 -8.99
N ALA A 128 -1.76 -7.52 -10.18
CA ALA A 128 -2.87 -8.45 -10.32
C ALA A 128 -2.56 -9.83 -9.70
N THR A 129 -1.29 -10.24 -9.70
CA THR A 129 -0.81 -11.46 -9.03
C THR A 129 -0.96 -11.32 -7.51
N ALA A 130 -0.49 -10.21 -6.94
CA ALA A 130 -0.57 -9.95 -5.51
C ALA A 130 -2.01 -9.86 -5.01
N LEU A 131 -2.85 -9.09 -5.71
CA LEU A 131 -4.28 -8.96 -5.37
C LEU A 131 -5.03 -10.30 -5.47
N ARG A 132 -4.71 -11.13 -6.47
CA ARG A 132 -5.28 -12.48 -6.58
C ARG A 132 -4.84 -13.37 -5.42
N ALA A 133 -3.56 -13.34 -5.07
CA ALA A 133 -3.01 -14.14 -3.98
C ALA A 133 -3.59 -13.74 -2.62
N SER A 134 -3.88 -12.44 -2.42
CA SER A 134 -4.53 -11.92 -1.21
C SER A 134 -6.06 -11.95 -1.26
N ASN A 135 -6.66 -12.54 -2.30
CA ASN A 135 -8.11 -12.57 -2.53
C ASN A 135 -8.78 -11.19 -2.43
N THR A 136 -8.11 -10.16 -2.98
CA THR A 136 -8.53 -8.76 -2.90
C THR A 136 -8.96 -8.26 -4.28
N GLU A 137 -10.10 -7.58 -4.34
CA GLU A 137 -10.58 -6.96 -5.57
C GLU A 137 -9.86 -5.63 -5.84
N PHE A 138 -9.47 -5.38 -7.09
CA PHE A 138 -8.88 -4.09 -7.46
C PHE A 138 -9.90 -2.95 -7.35
N ARG A 139 -9.51 -1.89 -6.63
CA ARG A 139 -10.18 -0.58 -6.59
C ARG A 139 -9.13 0.51 -6.50
N ASN A 140 -9.37 1.64 -7.15
CA ASN A 140 -8.49 2.80 -7.08
C ASN A 140 -9.18 4.02 -6.46
N GLU A 141 -10.21 3.77 -5.66
CA GLU A 141 -10.99 4.79 -4.94
C GLU A 141 -11.43 4.23 -3.59
N LEU A 142 -11.71 5.11 -2.63
CA LEU A 142 -12.34 4.73 -1.36
C LEU A 142 -13.74 4.15 -1.62
N THR A 143 -14.04 3.01 -1.02
CA THR A 143 -15.34 2.34 -1.12
C THR A 143 -16.14 2.48 0.16
N TYR A 144 -17.43 2.81 0.02
CA TYR A 144 -18.36 2.95 1.15
C TYR A 144 -19.42 1.86 1.02
N VAL A 145 -19.40 0.89 1.94
CA VAL A 145 -20.24 -0.32 1.89
C VAL A 145 -21.36 -0.20 2.91
N SER A 146 -22.53 -0.74 2.59
CA SER A 146 -23.65 -0.83 3.55
C SER A 146 -23.21 -1.57 4.82
N GLY A 147 -23.59 -1.05 5.98
CA GLY A 147 -23.17 -1.57 7.29
C GLY A 147 -21.79 -1.09 7.77
N LYS A 148 -21.05 -0.34 6.95
CA LYS A 148 -19.82 0.38 7.34
C LYS A 148 -20.07 1.89 7.37
N ALA A 149 -19.01 2.68 7.53
CA ALA A 149 -19.09 4.13 7.48
C ALA A 149 -19.64 4.64 6.13
N PRO A 150 -20.65 5.53 6.13
CA PRO A 150 -21.15 6.13 4.91
C PRO A 150 -20.21 7.24 4.41
N ARG A 151 -20.28 7.58 3.12
CA ARG A 151 -19.49 8.68 2.53
C ARG A 151 -19.70 10.02 3.23
N SER A 152 -20.89 10.25 3.77
CA SER A 152 -21.22 11.47 4.52
C SER A 152 -20.49 11.59 5.86
N ALA A 153 -19.91 10.51 6.39
CA ALA A 153 -19.08 10.54 7.60
C ALA A 153 -17.66 11.05 7.31
N ASN A 154 -17.14 10.82 6.10
CA ASN A 154 -15.81 11.27 5.70
C ASN A 154 -15.79 12.78 5.39
N LYS A 155 -15.65 13.57 6.45
CA LYS A 155 -15.60 15.04 6.39
C LYS A 155 -14.32 15.53 7.04
N ALA A 156 -13.39 16.07 6.24
CA ALA A 156 -12.10 16.59 6.71
C ALA A 156 -12.21 17.68 7.80
N VAL A 157 -13.34 18.39 7.89
CA VAL A 157 -13.60 19.39 8.94
C VAL A 157 -13.71 18.78 10.34
N LEU A 158 -13.90 17.47 10.45
CA LEU A 158 -13.95 16.74 11.71
C LEU A 158 -12.55 16.34 12.22
N GLU A 159 -11.51 16.50 11.41
CA GLU A 159 -10.13 16.14 11.78
C GLU A 159 -9.66 17.00 12.97
N LYS A 160 -9.25 16.32 14.05
CA LYS A 160 -8.75 16.97 15.25
C LYS A 160 -7.43 17.69 14.93
N GLY A 161 -7.42 19.01 15.09
CA GLY A 161 -6.26 19.84 14.74
C GLY A 161 -6.26 20.34 13.29
N GLY A 162 -7.28 19.98 12.51
CA GLY A 162 -7.47 20.41 11.13
C GLY A 162 -6.66 19.61 10.11
N MET A 163 -7.18 19.52 8.89
CA MET A 163 -6.56 18.81 7.78
C MET A 163 -6.06 19.81 6.73
N GLN A 164 -4.83 19.61 6.24
CA GLN A 164 -4.26 20.43 5.17
C GLN A 164 -5.11 20.33 3.90
N VAL A 165 -5.36 21.48 3.26
CA VAL A 165 -6.13 21.54 2.01
C VAL A 165 -5.19 21.41 0.82
N LEU A 166 -5.47 20.44 -0.06
CA LEU A 166 -4.71 20.27 -1.29
C LEU A 166 -4.92 21.49 -2.21
N SER A 167 -3.83 22.06 -2.72
CA SER A 167 -3.92 23.22 -3.61
C SER A 167 -4.62 22.83 -4.92
N LYS A 168 -5.28 23.79 -5.59
CA LYS A 168 -5.94 23.53 -6.89
C LYS A 168 -4.98 22.88 -7.90
N GLN A 169 -3.73 23.32 -7.93
CA GLN A 169 -2.71 22.80 -8.84
C GLN A 169 -2.30 21.36 -8.50
N ASP A 170 -2.20 21.02 -7.22
CA ASP A 170 -1.87 19.66 -6.80
C ASP A 170 -3.08 18.72 -6.98
N ALA A 171 -4.30 19.23 -6.81
CA ALA A 171 -5.54 18.50 -7.11
C ALA A 171 -5.67 18.20 -8.62
N GLU A 172 -5.31 19.14 -9.50
CA GLU A 172 -5.22 18.91 -10.95
C GLU A 172 -4.16 17.85 -11.28
N THR A 173 -3.03 17.86 -10.57
CA THR A 173 -1.95 16.87 -10.74
C THR A 173 -2.41 15.47 -10.32
N LEU A 174 -3.13 15.36 -9.19
CA LEU A 174 -3.73 14.11 -8.75
C LEU A 174 -4.79 13.60 -9.73
N ALA A 175 -5.66 14.49 -10.24
CA ALA A 175 -6.66 14.14 -11.24
C ALA A 175 -6.01 13.62 -12.54
N LEU A 176 -4.89 14.22 -12.97
CA LEU A 176 -4.10 13.72 -14.10
C LEU A 176 -3.62 12.29 -13.84
N CYS A 177 -3.04 12.00 -12.68
CA CYS A 177 -2.60 10.65 -12.30
C CYS A 177 -3.76 9.63 -12.32
N LYS A 178 -4.97 10.02 -11.89
CA LYS A 178 -6.15 9.15 -11.94
C LYS A 178 -6.57 8.85 -13.39
N ASN A 179 -6.63 9.87 -14.23
CA ASN A 179 -6.97 9.72 -15.64
C ASN A 179 -5.95 8.87 -16.42
N MET A 180 -4.68 8.93 -16.05
CA MET A 180 -3.64 8.06 -16.59
C MET A 180 -3.92 6.61 -16.21
N MET A 181 -4.18 6.33 -14.93
CA MET A 181 -4.49 4.97 -14.48
C MET A 181 -5.75 4.39 -15.13
N ASP A 182 -6.79 5.20 -15.33
CA ASP A 182 -8.01 4.83 -16.07
C ASP A 182 -7.73 4.34 -17.51
N ARG A 183 -6.61 4.78 -18.11
CA ARG A 183 -6.16 4.40 -19.46
C ARG A 183 -5.09 3.31 -19.44
N GLY A 184 -4.81 2.73 -18.28
CA GLY A 184 -3.75 1.72 -18.12
C GLY A 184 -2.34 2.29 -18.13
N GLU A 185 -2.18 3.60 -17.94
CA GLU A 185 -0.89 4.27 -17.72
C GLU A 185 -0.59 4.28 -16.22
N CYS A 186 -0.08 3.17 -15.69
CA CYS A 186 0.27 3.04 -14.27
C CYS A 186 1.62 3.72 -13.91
N PRO A 187 1.86 4.05 -12.62
CA PRO A 187 3.18 4.42 -12.15
C PRO A 187 4.17 3.26 -12.37
N PRO A 188 5.47 3.55 -12.59
CA PRO A 188 6.46 2.53 -12.92
C PRO A 188 6.87 1.75 -11.67
N LEU A 189 5.97 0.92 -11.17
CA LEU A 189 6.12 0.12 -9.96
C LEU A 189 5.94 -1.36 -10.28
N MET A 190 6.67 -2.21 -9.57
CA MET A 190 6.53 -3.66 -9.61
C MET A 190 6.17 -4.16 -8.21
N VAL A 191 5.19 -5.06 -8.13
CA VAL A 191 4.95 -5.82 -6.91
C VAL A 191 5.79 -7.09 -6.95
N VAL A 192 6.67 -7.26 -5.97
CA VAL A 192 7.60 -8.40 -5.89
C VAL A 192 7.26 -9.21 -4.64
N PHE A 193 7.35 -10.53 -4.74
CA PHE A 193 7.22 -11.39 -3.57
C PHE A 193 8.61 -11.62 -2.99
N ASP A 194 8.81 -11.16 -1.76
CA ASP A 194 9.94 -11.47 -0.92
C ASP A 194 9.54 -12.54 0.11
N PRO A 195 10.32 -13.63 0.30
CA PRO A 195 9.98 -14.67 1.26
C PRO A 195 9.87 -14.15 2.70
N TYR A 196 10.62 -13.11 3.04
CA TYR A 196 10.62 -12.51 4.35
C TYR A 196 9.57 -11.42 4.42
N GLU A 197 9.54 -10.44 3.51
CA GLU A 197 8.59 -9.32 3.63
C GLU A 197 7.18 -9.59 3.09
N GLY A 198 6.96 -10.71 2.41
CA GLY A 198 5.74 -10.95 1.66
C GLY A 198 5.71 -10.13 0.37
N PHE A 199 4.57 -9.56 0.01
CA PHE A 199 4.51 -8.67 -1.17
C PHE A 199 5.08 -7.30 -0.84
N THR A 200 6.10 -6.89 -1.59
CA THR A 200 6.74 -5.57 -1.53
C THR A 200 6.52 -4.81 -2.84
N VAL A 201 6.75 -3.50 -2.83
CA VAL A 201 6.67 -2.66 -4.02
C VAL A 201 8.01 -2.00 -4.28
N GLU A 202 8.56 -2.23 -5.47
CA GLU A 202 9.79 -1.60 -5.94
C GLU A 202 9.53 -0.65 -7.11
N ALA A 203 10.39 0.36 -7.23
CA ALA A 203 10.36 1.26 -8.37
C ALA A 203 11.05 0.59 -9.57
N ASP A 204 10.30 0.39 -10.66
CA ASP A 204 10.83 -0.19 -11.91
C ASP A 204 11.64 0.83 -12.73
N ARG A 205 11.55 2.11 -12.37
CA ARG A 205 12.34 3.22 -12.93
C ARG A 205 12.55 4.29 -11.86
N CYS A 206 13.47 5.21 -12.13
CA CYS A 206 13.67 6.39 -11.28
C CYS A 206 12.37 7.22 -11.15
N ILE A 207 11.98 7.48 -9.90
CA ILE A 207 10.86 8.35 -9.54
C ILE A 207 11.44 9.63 -8.94
N LYS A 208 10.99 10.79 -9.44
CA LYS A 208 11.48 12.08 -8.98
C LYS A 208 10.92 12.41 -7.60
N ASP A 209 11.66 13.22 -6.85
CA ASP A 209 11.14 13.82 -5.62
C ASP A 209 9.83 14.58 -5.89
N LEU A 210 8.92 14.52 -4.93
CA LEU A 210 7.56 15.07 -4.97
C LEU A 210 6.62 14.44 -6.02
N THR A 211 6.96 13.29 -6.61
CA THR A 211 6.05 12.56 -7.49
C THR A 211 4.96 11.84 -6.70
N ILE A 212 3.70 12.01 -7.12
CA ILE A 212 2.56 11.23 -6.62
C ILE A 212 2.77 9.77 -7.01
N ILE A 213 2.75 8.87 -6.03
CA ILE A 213 2.88 7.42 -6.24
C ILE A 213 1.49 6.80 -6.46
N THR A 214 0.66 6.82 -5.41
CA THR A 214 -0.70 6.28 -5.42
C THR A 214 -1.48 6.82 -4.21
N GLU A 215 -2.81 6.82 -4.27
CA GLU A 215 -3.65 6.98 -3.08
C GLU A 215 -3.73 5.65 -2.32
N TYR A 216 -3.85 5.73 -0.99
CA TYR A 216 -4.19 4.57 -0.17
C TYR A 216 -5.70 4.37 -0.19
N VAL A 217 -6.18 3.20 -0.62
CA VAL A 217 -7.61 2.96 -0.86
C VAL A 217 -8.08 1.62 -0.29
N GLY A 218 -9.38 1.57 0.00
CA GLY A 218 -10.07 0.39 0.50
C GLY A 218 -11.46 0.74 1.01
N ASP A 219 -12.09 -0.22 1.68
CA ASP A 219 -13.37 0.01 2.33
C ASP A 219 -13.19 0.97 3.51
N VAL A 220 -13.98 2.04 3.56
CA VAL A 220 -13.99 2.97 4.69
C VAL A 220 -14.92 2.43 5.78
N ASP A 221 -14.41 2.42 7.01
CA ASP A 221 -15.14 1.94 8.18
C ASP A 221 -14.90 2.85 9.39
N TYR A 222 -15.73 2.69 10.42
CA TYR A 222 -15.45 3.31 11.71
C TYR A 222 -14.34 2.53 12.42
N LEU A 223 -13.44 3.24 13.09
CA LEU A 223 -12.34 2.62 13.83
C LEU A 223 -12.87 1.68 14.92
N SER A 224 -13.94 2.07 15.61
CA SER A 224 -14.60 1.27 16.65
C SER A 224 -15.11 -0.09 16.15
N ASN A 225 -15.48 -0.20 14.87
CA ASN A 225 -15.94 -1.45 14.28
C ASN A 225 -14.82 -2.47 14.08
N ARG A 226 -13.56 -2.08 14.30
CA ARG A 226 -12.37 -2.91 14.03
C ARG A 226 -11.57 -3.27 15.28
N GLU A 227 -12.02 -2.86 16.47
CA GLU A 227 -11.33 -3.13 17.73
C GLU A 227 -11.25 -4.65 18.03
N ASP A 228 -12.34 -5.38 17.81
CA ASP A 228 -12.45 -6.80 18.19
C ASP A 228 -12.23 -7.79 17.03
N ASP A 229 -12.17 -7.33 15.79
CA ASP A 229 -12.38 -8.19 14.61
C ASP A 229 -11.19 -8.24 13.63
N TYR A 230 -10.02 -7.74 14.04
CA TYR A 230 -8.93 -7.53 13.08
C TYR A 230 -7.83 -8.59 13.07
N ASP A 231 -7.60 -9.15 11.89
CA ASP A 231 -6.46 -10.00 11.49
C ASP A 231 -5.70 -9.40 10.29
N GLY A 232 -6.03 -8.17 9.89
CA GLY A 232 -5.29 -7.51 8.82
C GLY A 232 -4.07 -6.75 9.34
N ASP A 233 -3.08 -6.56 8.48
CA ASP A 233 -1.84 -5.82 8.77
C ASP A 233 -1.80 -4.45 8.07
N SER A 234 -2.82 -4.15 7.25
CA SER A 234 -2.79 -3.08 6.25
C SER A 234 -3.79 -1.93 6.53
N MET A 235 -4.24 -1.72 7.78
CA MET A 235 -5.12 -0.58 8.09
C MET A 235 -4.40 0.76 7.95
N MET A 236 -5.12 1.76 7.45
CA MET A 236 -4.62 3.13 7.37
C MET A 236 -5.65 4.10 7.93
N THR A 237 -5.27 4.95 8.87
CA THR A 237 -6.13 6.00 9.42
C THR A 237 -6.55 6.96 8.31
N LEU A 238 -7.85 7.24 8.20
CA LEU A 238 -8.41 8.20 7.26
C LEU A 238 -8.76 9.54 7.91
N LEU A 239 -9.37 9.47 9.11
CA LEU A 239 -9.87 10.62 9.85
C LEU A 239 -9.72 10.34 11.34
N HIS A 240 -9.05 11.23 12.06
CA HIS A 240 -8.93 11.18 13.51
C HIS A 240 -9.73 12.34 14.12
N ALA A 241 -10.97 12.03 14.52
CA ALA A 241 -11.92 13.01 15.05
C ALA A 241 -11.73 13.25 16.55
N SER A 242 -12.31 14.35 17.06
CA SER A 242 -12.35 14.60 18.51
C SER A 242 -13.23 13.60 19.26
N ASP A 243 -14.32 13.16 18.62
CA ASP A 243 -15.15 12.05 19.10
C ASP A 243 -14.59 10.73 18.53
N PRO A 244 -14.10 9.80 19.37
CA PRO A 244 -13.55 8.52 18.92
C PRO A 244 -14.52 7.68 18.07
N LEU A 245 -15.83 7.82 18.28
CA LEU A 245 -16.86 7.11 17.50
C LEU A 245 -16.98 7.61 16.06
N GLN A 246 -16.36 8.76 15.74
CA GLN A 246 -16.33 9.34 14.40
C GLN A 246 -15.00 9.10 13.68
N CYS A 247 -14.03 8.45 14.32
CA CYS A 247 -12.77 8.10 13.68
C CYS A 247 -12.99 7.08 12.56
N LEU A 248 -12.33 7.31 11.41
CA LEU A 248 -12.44 6.47 10.24
C LEU A 248 -11.12 5.82 9.88
N VAL A 249 -11.21 4.60 9.38
CA VAL A 249 -10.09 3.79 8.92
C VAL A 249 -10.36 3.27 7.50
N ILE A 250 -9.30 3.14 6.71
CA ILE A 250 -9.30 2.45 5.42
C ILE A 250 -8.90 1.01 5.65
N CYS A 251 -9.74 0.08 5.21
CA CYS A 251 -9.51 -1.35 5.31
C CYS A 251 -9.35 -1.94 3.90
N PRO A 252 -8.12 -2.25 3.47
CA PRO A 252 -7.86 -2.75 2.13
C PRO A 252 -8.03 -4.28 2.01
N ASP A 253 -8.71 -4.92 2.97
CA ASP A 253 -8.88 -6.37 3.10
C ASP A 253 -9.59 -7.00 1.88
N LYS A 254 -10.74 -6.44 1.50
CA LYS A 254 -11.58 -6.93 0.40
C LYS A 254 -11.35 -6.19 -0.91
N ARG A 255 -11.02 -4.90 -0.84
CA ARG A 255 -10.83 -4.01 -1.99
C ARG A 255 -9.62 -3.13 -1.78
N SER A 256 -8.71 -3.06 -2.74
CA SER A 256 -7.50 -2.23 -2.62
C SER A 256 -6.80 -1.96 -3.95
N ASN A 257 -5.72 -1.19 -3.90
CA ASN A 257 -4.73 -1.03 -4.97
C ASN A 257 -3.32 -1.40 -4.48
N ILE A 258 -2.31 -0.98 -5.24
CA ILE A 258 -0.90 -1.24 -4.93
C ILE A 258 -0.42 -0.66 -3.59
N ALA A 259 -1.09 0.37 -3.05
CA ALA A 259 -0.62 1.10 -1.87
C ALA A 259 -0.48 0.20 -0.63
N ARG A 260 -1.33 -0.84 -0.51
CA ARG A 260 -1.31 -1.75 0.63
C ARG A 260 -0.08 -2.65 0.70
N PHE A 261 0.67 -2.77 -0.41
CA PHE A 261 1.86 -3.63 -0.51
C PHE A 261 3.17 -2.84 -0.36
N ILE A 262 3.08 -1.52 -0.09
CA ILE A 262 4.27 -0.69 0.12
C ILE A 262 4.81 -0.97 1.53
N SER A 263 6.05 -1.44 1.62
CA SER A 263 6.71 -1.74 2.89
C SER A 263 6.84 -0.50 3.79
N GLY A 264 6.72 -0.71 5.11
CA GLY A 264 7.06 0.27 6.13
C GLY A 264 8.53 0.19 6.55
N ILE A 265 9.04 1.25 7.16
CA ILE A 265 10.37 1.24 7.77
C ILE A 265 10.33 0.69 9.20
N ASN A 266 11.45 0.14 9.68
CA ASN A 266 11.60 -0.21 11.07
C ASN A 266 11.88 1.04 11.92
N ASN A 267 10.89 1.48 12.69
CA ASN A 267 11.00 2.65 13.57
C ASN A 267 11.83 2.42 14.85
N HIS A 268 12.38 1.22 15.06
CA HIS A 268 13.19 0.87 16.24
C HIS A 268 14.69 0.79 15.96
N THR A 269 15.09 0.89 14.69
CA THR A 269 16.50 0.94 14.27
C THR A 269 16.85 2.37 13.85
N PRO A 270 17.86 3.01 14.46
CA PRO A 270 18.27 4.37 14.13
C PRO A 270 18.90 4.50 12.74
#